data_AF-A0A7U3UTC5-F1
#
_entry.id   AF-A0A7U3UTC5-F1
#
_cell.length_a   1.000
_cell.length_b   1.000
_cell.length_c   1.000
_cell.angle_alpha   90.00
_cell.angle_beta   90.00
_cell.angle_gamma   90.00
#
_symmetry.space_group_name_H-M   'P 1'
#
loop_
_entity.id
_entity.type
_entity.pdbx_description
1 polymer ?
#
loop_
_entity_poly.entity_id
_entity_poly.type
_entity_poly.pdbx_seq_one_letter_code
_entity_poly.pdbx_strand_id
1 'polypeptide(L)'
;MNTHHQPAAVQAAVAYAALTAAHEVGDYIVQRDADAKAKGKHGPAGAAACARHVASYTATQGLALYAADRYLRLGLDWRRAGAALLVSAVTHYVADRCAGHWPDDSKDAPLLVRAAHAAGKTKWLQGDPAAGPLIDQAWHKGCIAVAAAVAAGRRTRT
;
A
#
# COMPACT_ATOMS: atom_id res chain seq x y z
N MET A 1 23.20 -27.46 -3.08
CA MET A 1 22.99 -26.32 -4.02
C MET A 1 23.09 -25.03 -3.22
N ASN A 2 24.10 -24.20 -3.46
CA ASN A 2 24.22 -22.90 -2.82
C ASN A 2 23.12 -21.97 -3.35
N THR A 3 22.11 -21.70 -2.52
CA THR A 3 21.09 -20.69 -2.83
C THR A 3 21.74 -19.31 -2.67
N HIS A 4 22.24 -18.75 -3.78
CA HIS A 4 22.71 -17.37 -3.82
C HIS A 4 21.53 -16.45 -3.48
N HIS A 5 21.58 -15.83 -2.31
CA HIS A 5 20.67 -14.75 -1.91
C HIS A 5 21.29 -13.44 -2.40
N GLN A 6 20.48 -12.60 -3.04
CA GLN A 6 20.94 -11.27 -3.41
C GLN A 6 21.18 -10.41 -2.15
N PRO A 7 22.04 -9.38 -2.23
CA PRO A 7 22.21 -8.45 -1.12
C PRO A 7 20.88 -7.81 -0.71
N ALA A 8 20.72 -7.50 0.58
CA ALA A 8 19.49 -6.91 1.11
C ALA A 8 19.11 -5.60 0.38
N ALA A 9 20.10 -4.80 -0.04
CA ALA A 9 19.85 -3.59 -0.83
C ALA A 9 19.19 -3.90 -2.20
N VAL A 10 19.65 -4.95 -2.90
CA VAL A 10 19.06 -5.40 -4.17
C VAL A 10 17.66 -5.94 -3.95
N GLN A 11 17.48 -6.78 -2.91
CA GLN A 11 16.17 -7.31 -2.54
C GLN A 11 15.17 -6.19 -2.23
N ALA A 12 15.56 -5.19 -1.45
CA ALA A 12 14.71 -4.06 -1.08
C ALA A 12 14.35 -3.20 -2.29
N ALA A 13 15.33 -2.87 -3.15
CA ALA A 13 15.08 -2.07 -4.34
C ALA A 13 14.13 -2.77 -5.32
N VAL A 14 14.33 -4.06 -5.58
CA VAL A 14 13.46 -4.84 -6.46
C VAL A 14 12.08 -5.04 -5.84
N ALA A 15 12.00 -5.35 -4.54
CA ALA A 15 10.72 -5.48 -3.85
C ALA A 15 9.93 -4.16 -3.89
N TYR A 16 10.59 -3.02 -3.67
CA TYR A 16 9.96 -1.70 -3.76
C TYR A 16 9.41 -1.44 -5.17
N ALA A 17 10.20 -1.71 -6.21
CA ALA A 17 9.78 -1.53 -7.60
C ALA A 17 8.58 -2.43 -7.95
N ALA A 18 8.64 -3.71 -7.59
CA ALA A 18 7.58 -4.68 -7.86
C ALA A 18 6.29 -4.33 -7.10
N LEU A 19 6.39 -4.04 -5.80
CA LEU A 19 5.25 -3.69 -4.97
C LEU A 19 4.62 -2.36 -5.36
N THR A 20 5.42 -1.36 -5.77
CA THR A 20 4.92 -0.07 -6.24
C THR A 20 4.20 -0.19 -7.58
N ALA A 21 4.78 -0.92 -8.54
CA ALA A 21 4.12 -1.17 -9.83
C ALA A 21 2.81 -1.95 -9.64
N ALA A 22 2.84 -3.00 -8.82
CA ALA A 22 1.66 -3.79 -8.49
C ALA A 22 0.61 -2.99 -7.71
N HIS A 23 1.02 -1.98 -6.94
CA HIS A 23 0.10 -1.08 -6.27
C HIS A 23 -0.68 -0.22 -7.27
N GLU A 24 -0.01 0.38 -8.26
CA GLU A 24 -0.70 1.13 -9.33
C GLU A 24 -1.67 0.23 -10.11
N VAL A 25 -1.24 -0.98 -10.45
CA VAL A 25 -2.09 -1.97 -11.14
C VAL A 25 -3.27 -2.38 -10.27
N GLY A 26 -3.03 -2.62 -8.98
CA GLY A 26 -4.05 -2.99 -8.00
C GLY A 26 -5.15 -1.93 -7.87
N ASP A 27 -4.75 -0.68 -7.78
CA ASP A 27 -5.67 0.44 -7.51
C ASP A 27 -6.39 0.96 -8.75
N TYR A 28 -5.73 1.00 -9.90
CA TYR A 28 -6.32 1.64 -11.08
C TYR A 28 -6.81 0.66 -12.15
N ILE A 29 -6.38 -0.60 -12.12
CA ILE A 29 -6.73 -1.60 -13.14
C ILE A 29 -7.54 -2.74 -12.55
N VAL A 30 -7.06 -3.35 -11.46
CA VAL A 30 -7.68 -4.54 -10.84
C VAL A 30 -8.88 -4.16 -9.98
N GLN A 31 -8.84 -2.97 -9.35
CA GLN A 31 -9.92 -2.47 -8.51
C GLN A 31 -11.27 -2.46 -9.24
N ARG A 32 -12.32 -2.85 -8.52
CA ARG A 32 -13.70 -2.74 -9.00
C ARG A 32 -14.24 -1.34 -8.72
N ASP A 33 -14.91 -0.74 -9.71
CA ASP A 33 -15.55 0.59 -9.57
C ASP A 33 -16.50 0.67 -8.36
N ALA A 34 -17.28 -0.38 -8.08
CA ALA A 34 -18.18 -0.43 -6.94
C ALA A 34 -17.44 -0.35 -5.59
N ASP A 35 -16.26 -0.97 -5.47
CA ASP A 35 -15.46 -0.86 -4.24
C ASP A 35 -14.77 0.50 -4.17
N ALA A 36 -14.27 1.04 -5.28
CA ALA A 36 -13.67 2.38 -5.34
C ALA A 36 -14.61 3.46 -4.79
N LYS A 37 -15.89 3.40 -5.16
CA LYS A 37 -16.94 4.32 -4.70
C LYS A 37 -17.39 4.09 -3.25
N ALA A 38 -17.14 2.92 -2.69
CA ALA A 38 -17.68 2.51 -1.39
C ALA A 38 -16.63 2.39 -0.27
N LYS A 39 -15.35 2.17 -0.60
CA LYS A 39 -14.27 1.84 0.34
C LYS A 39 -13.99 2.90 1.40
N GLY A 40 -14.38 4.15 1.17
CA GLY A 40 -14.31 5.24 2.15
C GLY A 40 -15.57 5.45 2.99
N LYS A 41 -16.72 4.87 2.63
CA LYS A 41 -18.00 5.10 3.34
C LYS A 41 -17.95 4.61 4.78
N HIS A 42 -18.66 5.26 5.69
CA HIS A 42 -18.78 4.82 7.08
C HIS A 42 -19.53 3.49 7.21
N GLY A 43 -19.23 2.75 8.29
CA GLY A 43 -19.94 1.53 8.66
C GLY A 43 -19.48 0.23 7.97
N PRO A 44 -20.13 -0.89 8.28
CA PRO A 44 -19.69 -2.23 7.87
C PRO A 44 -19.62 -2.43 6.35
N ALA A 45 -20.53 -1.81 5.60
CA ALA A 45 -20.55 -1.93 4.14
C ALA A 45 -19.32 -1.30 3.48
N GLY A 46 -18.89 -0.12 3.95
CA GLY A 46 -17.67 0.53 3.46
C GLY A 46 -16.41 -0.21 3.88
N ALA A 47 -16.38 -0.73 5.11
CA ALA A 47 -15.29 -1.59 5.58
C ALA A 47 -15.16 -2.87 4.74
N ALA A 48 -16.29 -3.51 4.40
CA ALA A 48 -16.30 -4.69 3.55
C ALA A 48 -15.84 -4.39 2.11
N ALA A 49 -16.21 -3.23 1.55
CA ALA A 49 -15.72 -2.78 0.25
C ALA A 49 -14.20 -2.56 0.26
N CYS A 50 -13.69 -1.87 1.28
CA CYS A 50 -12.26 -1.67 1.47
C CYS A 50 -11.53 -3.02 1.64
N ALA A 51 -12.05 -3.93 2.45
CA ALA A 51 -11.44 -5.24 2.67
C ALA A 51 -11.37 -6.08 1.38
N ARG A 52 -12.41 -6.06 0.54
CA ARG A 52 -12.39 -6.73 -0.78
C ARG A 52 -11.34 -6.13 -1.70
N HIS A 53 -11.27 -4.80 -1.78
CA HIS A 53 -10.25 -4.12 -2.56
C HIS A 53 -8.84 -4.49 -2.09
N VAL A 54 -8.59 -4.37 -0.78
CA VAL A 54 -7.29 -4.70 -0.18
C VAL A 54 -6.94 -6.16 -0.42
N ALA A 55 -7.90 -7.09 -0.38
CA ALA A 55 -7.64 -8.49 -0.70
C ALA A 55 -7.15 -8.67 -2.16
N SER A 56 -7.82 -8.07 -3.15
CA SER A 56 -7.38 -8.13 -4.55
C SER A 56 -6.06 -7.39 -4.79
N TYR A 57 -5.86 -6.28 -4.11
CA TYR A 57 -4.63 -5.49 -4.11
C TYR A 57 -3.45 -6.30 -3.56
N THR A 58 -3.61 -6.93 -2.39
CA THR A 58 -2.58 -7.75 -1.75
C THR A 58 -2.27 -9.00 -2.58
N ALA A 59 -3.28 -9.60 -3.22
CA ALA A 59 -3.05 -10.70 -4.15
C ALA A 59 -2.21 -10.25 -5.37
N THR A 60 -2.49 -9.07 -5.91
CA THR A 60 -1.73 -8.46 -7.03
C THR A 60 -0.28 -8.21 -6.62
N GLN A 61 -0.05 -7.61 -5.44
CA GLN A 61 1.29 -7.41 -4.90
C GLN A 61 2.02 -8.73 -4.61
N GLY A 62 1.33 -9.71 -4.04
CA GLY A 62 1.89 -11.03 -3.74
C GLY A 62 2.36 -11.75 -5.01
N LEU A 63 1.56 -11.71 -6.07
CA LEU A 63 1.92 -12.28 -7.36
C LEU A 63 3.13 -11.56 -7.98
N ALA A 64 3.16 -10.23 -7.97
CA ALA A 64 4.27 -9.45 -8.51
C ALA A 64 5.57 -9.69 -7.74
N LEU A 65 5.52 -9.68 -6.40
CA LEU A 65 6.67 -9.93 -5.56
C LEU A 65 7.20 -11.36 -5.73
N TYR A 66 6.29 -12.35 -5.80
CA TYR A 66 6.65 -13.73 -6.08
C TYR A 66 7.32 -13.86 -7.46
N ALA A 67 6.73 -13.30 -8.51
CA ALA A 67 7.30 -13.34 -9.85
C ALA A 67 8.69 -12.68 -9.89
N ALA A 68 8.87 -11.52 -9.26
CA ALA A 68 10.15 -10.84 -9.15
C ALA A 68 11.20 -11.67 -8.40
N ASP A 69 10.84 -12.26 -7.24
CA ASP A 69 11.73 -13.14 -6.48
C ASP A 69 12.18 -14.34 -7.32
N ARG A 70 11.25 -14.99 -8.02
CA ARG A 70 11.54 -16.19 -8.80
C ARG A 70 12.37 -15.90 -10.04
N TYR A 71 12.02 -14.86 -10.79
CA TYR A 71 12.68 -14.49 -12.04
C TYR A 71 14.08 -13.92 -11.79
N LEU A 72 14.23 -13.01 -10.82
CA LEU A 72 15.50 -12.35 -10.50
C LEU A 72 16.33 -13.11 -9.47
N ARG A 73 15.81 -14.25 -8.98
CA ARG A 73 16.48 -15.13 -8.00
C ARG A 73 16.90 -14.35 -6.75
N LEU A 74 15.99 -13.55 -6.20
CA LEU A 74 16.27 -12.67 -5.07
C LEU A 74 16.56 -13.47 -3.80
N GLY A 75 15.83 -14.56 -3.57
CA GLY A 75 15.95 -15.37 -2.37
C GLY A 75 15.25 -14.72 -1.18
N LEU A 76 14.04 -14.19 -1.39
CA LEU A 76 13.23 -13.62 -0.32
C LEU A 76 12.76 -14.71 0.64
N ASP A 77 12.81 -14.42 1.93
CA ASP A 77 12.23 -15.27 2.96
C ASP A 77 10.69 -15.13 2.94
N TRP A 78 9.97 -16.25 2.82
CA TRP A 78 8.51 -16.21 2.68
C TRP A 78 7.79 -15.58 3.88
N ARG A 79 8.34 -15.68 5.09
CA ARG A 79 7.75 -15.08 6.29
C ARG A 79 7.94 -13.56 6.27
N ARG A 80 9.11 -13.10 5.84
CA ARG A 80 9.41 -11.67 5.62
C ARG A 80 8.57 -11.09 4.49
N ALA A 81 8.41 -11.83 3.38
CA ALA A 81 7.51 -11.44 2.29
C ALA A 81 6.05 -11.34 2.77
N GLY A 82 5.57 -12.32 3.54
CA GLY A 82 4.23 -12.26 4.15
C GLY A 82 4.06 -11.07 5.09
N ALA A 83 5.07 -10.77 5.93
CA ALA A 83 5.05 -9.59 6.79
C ALA A 83 5.04 -8.27 6.00
N ALA A 84 5.80 -8.19 4.91
CA ALA A 84 5.80 -7.03 4.02
C ALA A 84 4.42 -6.80 3.37
N LEU A 85 3.80 -7.87 2.87
CA LEU A 85 2.44 -7.81 2.32
C LEU A 85 1.41 -7.39 3.38
N LEU A 86 1.55 -7.85 4.63
CA LEU A 86 0.69 -7.42 5.72
C LEU A 86 0.85 -5.94 6.05
N VAL A 87 2.10 -5.44 6.11
CA VAL A 87 2.37 -4.00 6.31
C VAL A 87 1.70 -3.19 5.21
N SER A 88 1.90 -3.57 3.95
CA SER A 88 1.26 -2.87 2.83
C SER A 88 -0.26 -2.99 2.86
N ALA A 89 -0.83 -4.16 3.15
CA ALA A 89 -2.29 -4.33 3.22
C ALA A 89 -2.93 -3.43 4.29
N VAL A 90 -2.33 -3.37 5.48
CA VAL A 90 -2.85 -2.57 6.60
C VAL A 90 -2.75 -1.08 6.29
N THR A 91 -1.62 -0.60 5.80
CA THR A 91 -1.48 0.82 5.47
C THR A 91 -2.38 1.21 4.30
N HIS A 92 -2.51 0.35 3.28
CA HIS A 92 -3.42 0.59 2.15
C HIS A 92 -4.87 0.69 2.61
N TYR A 93 -5.29 -0.22 3.49
CA TYR A 93 -6.61 -0.17 4.10
C TYR A 93 -6.84 1.18 4.78
N VAL A 94 -5.89 1.65 5.60
CA VAL A 94 -6.00 2.94 6.30
C VAL A 94 -6.14 4.11 5.31
N ALA A 95 -5.37 4.13 4.23
CA ALA A 95 -5.46 5.16 3.19
C ALA A 95 -6.83 5.14 2.50
N ASP A 96 -7.28 3.95 2.09
CA ASP A 96 -8.57 3.75 1.43
C ASP A 96 -9.78 4.16 2.29
N ARG A 97 -9.66 4.03 3.61
CA ARG A 97 -10.68 4.52 4.55
C ARG A 97 -10.78 6.05 4.57
N CYS A 98 -9.81 6.77 4.02
CA CYS A 98 -9.82 8.21 3.82
C CYS A 98 -10.45 8.63 2.48
N ALA A 99 -10.73 7.69 1.57
CA ALA A 99 -11.33 8.00 0.28
C ALA A 99 -12.65 8.77 0.41
N GLY A 100 -12.75 9.91 -0.27
CA GLY A 100 -13.90 10.81 -0.19
C GLY A 100 -13.92 11.73 1.04
N HIS A 101 -13.02 11.56 1.99
CA HIS A 101 -12.89 12.43 3.18
C HIS A 101 -11.75 13.43 3.06
N TRP A 102 -10.90 13.33 2.03
CA TRP A 102 -9.76 14.22 1.87
C TRP A 102 -10.04 15.72 1.94
N PRO A 103 -11.21 16.26 1.52
CA PRO A 103 -11.54 17.68 1.69
C PRO A 103 -12.04 18.07 3.11
N ASP A 104 -12.33 17.09 3.97
CA ASP A 104 -12.91 17.29 5.30
C ASP A 104 -11.84 17.75 6.32
N ASP A 105 -11.89 19.03 6.68
CA ASP A 105 -11.00 19.64 7.67
C ASP A 105 -11.56 19.62 9.10
N SER A 106 -12.67 18.91 9.33
CA SER A 106 -13.26 18.77 10.64
C SER A 106 -12.40 17.92 11.59
N LYS A 107 -12.69 18.05 12.89
CA LYS A 107 -12.03 17.25 13.93
C LYS A 107 -12.37 15.75 13.86
N ASP A 108 -13.46 15.40 13.18
CA ASP A 108 -14.00 14.04 13.08
C ASP A 108 -13.46 13.30 11.84
N ALA A 109 -12.72 13.98 10.96
CA ALA A 109 -12.07 13.40 9.81
C ALA A 109 -11.02 12.33 10.20
N PRO A 110 -10.72 11.36 9.32
CA PRO A 110 -9.68 10.36 9.56
C PRO A 110 -8.33 10.99 9.93
N LEU A 111 -7.55 10.31 10.79
CA LEU A 111 -6.28 10.85 11.30
C LEU A 111 -5.31 11.25 10.17
N LEU A 112 -5.23 10.46 9.10
CA LEU A 112 -4.37 10.76 7.96
C LEU A 112 -4.82 12.02 7.20
N VAL A 113 -6.14 12.22 7.04
CA VAL A 113 -6.72 13.44 6.46
C VAL A 113 -6.36 14.64 7.34
N ARG A 114 -6.60 14.54 8.65
CA ARG A 114 -6.26 15.61 9.62
C ARG A 114 -4.77 15.95 9.60
N ALA A 115 -3.91 14.94 9.49
CA ALA A 115 -2.47 15.15 9.37
C ALA A 115 -2.10 15.90 8.08
N ALA A 116 -2.75 15.60 6.95
CA ALA A 116 -2.56 16.33 5.71
C ALA A 116 -2.98 17.81 5.82
N HIS A 117 -4.14 18.08 6.45
CA HIS A 117 -4.58 19.45 6.75
C HIS A 117 -3.59 20.19 7.67
N ALA A 118 -3.12 19.55 8.74
CA ALA A 118 -2.12 20.11 9.64
C ALA A 118 -0.78 20.38 8.95
N ALA A 119 -0.43 19.60 7.92
CA ALA A 119 0.74 19.81 7.06
C ALA A 119 0.52 20.91 5.99
N GLY A 120 -0.54 21.71 6.10
CA GLY A 120 -0.82 22.85 5.23
C GLY A 120 -1.46 22.49 3.88
N LYS A 121 -2.05 21.30 3.74
CA LYS A 121 -2.69 20.86 2.49
C LYS A 121 -4.15 21.28 2.32
N THR A 122 -4.73 21.98 3.29
CA THR A 122 -6.17 22.34 3.31
C THR A 122 -6.67 22.95 2.01
N LYS A 123 -6.06 24.05 1.53
CA LYS A 123 -6.53 24.74 0.33
C LYS A 123 -6.46 23.87 -0.92
N TRP A 124 -5.46 23.00 -1.01
CA TRP A 124 -5.31 22.08 -2.14
C TRP A 124 -6.36 20.96 -2.08
N LEU A 125 -6.54 20.35 -0.91
CA LEU A 125 -7.52 19.28 -0.68
C LEU A 125 -8.98 19.72 -0.90
N GLN A 126 -9.30 20.98 -0.59
CA GLN A 126 -10.63 21.56 -0.79
C GLN A 126 -10.84 22.10 -2.23
N GLY A 127 -9.77 22.50 -2.91
CA GLY A 127 -9.85 23.17 -4.21
C GLY A 127 -9.61 22.26 -5.42
N ASP A 128 -8.99 21.10 -5.23
CA ASP A 128 -8.62 20.18 -6.32
C ASP A 128 -9.13 18.76 -6.03
N PRO A 129 -10.13 18.26 -6.78
CA PRO A 129 -10.65 16.91 -6.63
C PRO A 129 -9.61 15.79 -6.78
N ALA A 130 -8.48 16.04 -7.45
CA ALA A 130 -7.40 15.08 -7.63
C ALA A 130 -6.39 15.06 -6.47
N ALA A 131 -6.42 16.04 -5.55
CA ALA A 131 -5.44 16.17 -4.48
C ALA A 131 -5.44 14.97 -3.51
N GLY A 132 -6.63 14.51 -3.11
CA GLY A 132 -6.79 13.40 -2.19
C GLY A 132 -6.09 12.11 -2.66
N PRO A 133 -6.44 11.59 -3.86
CA PRO A 133 -5.75 10.45 -4.45
C PRO A 133 -4.23 10.63 -4.57
N LEU A 134 -3.72 11.83 -4.85
CA LEU A 134 -2.27 12.07 -4.94
C LEU A 134 -1.57 11.98 -3.58
N ILE A 135 -2.20 12.49 -2.51
CA ILE A 135 -1.68 12.37 -1.14
C ILE A 135 -1.69 10.91 -0.70
N ASP A 136 -2.77 10.19 -1.00
CA ASP A 136 -2.92 8.75 -0.77
C ASP A 136 -1.75 7.97 -1.40
N GLN A 137 -1.57 8.11 -2.73
CA GLN A 137 -0.49 7.45 -3.46
C GLN A 137 0.89 7.78 -2.89
N ALA A 138 1.16 9.05 -2.58
CA ALA A 138 2.46 9.48 -2.08
C ALA A 138 2.75 8.90 -0.68
N TRP A 139 1.77 8.96 0.23
CA TRP A 139 1.91 8.43 1.58
C TRP A 139 2.12 6.92 1.55
N HIS A 140 1.31 6.19 0.80
CA HIS A 140 1.37 4.74 0.80
C HIS A 140 2.58 4.19 0.04
N LYS A 141 3.11 4.88 -0.98
CA LYS A 141 4.43 4.55 -1.55
C LYS A 141 5.55 4.64 -0.51
N GLY A 142 5.47 5.60 0.41
CA GLY A 142 6.35 5.64 1.58
C GLY A 142 6.22 4.38 2.45
N CYS A 143 4.99 3.92 2.71
CA CYS A 143 4.75 2.67 3.42
C CYS A 143 5.22 1.43 2.65
N ILE A 144 5.10 1.41 1.32
CA ILE A 144 5.63 0.34 0.46
C ILE A 144 7.16 0.28 0.55
N ALA A 145 7.86 1.40 0.67
CA ALA A 145 9.31 1.40 0.91
C ALA A 145 9.67 0.70 2.24
N VAL A 146 8.89 0.94 3.30
CA VAL A 146 9.04 0.22 4.58
C VAL A 146 8.74 -1.26 4.40
N ALA A 147 7.67 -1.63 3.70
CA ALA A 147 7.34 -3.03 3.40
C ALA A 147 8.46 -3.73 2.61
N ALA A 148 9.06 -3.05 1.63
CA ALA A 148 10.19 -3.58 0.87
C ALA A 148 11.43 -3.81 1.75
N ALA A 149 11.71 -2.92 2.70
CA ALA A 149 12.77 -3.12 3.69
C ALA A 149 12.47 -4.32 4.61
N VAL A 150 11.20 -4.52 5.00
CA VAL A 150 10.77 -5.71 5.75
C VAL A 150 10.98 -6.98 4.94
N ALA A 151 10.65 -6.99 3.65
CA ALA A 151 10.85 -8.15 2.77
C ALA A 151 12.33 -8.54 2.65
N ALA A 152 13.23 -7.56 2.58
CA ALA A 152 14.68 -7.75 2.45
C ALA A 152 15.40 -8.05 3.78
N GLY A 153 14.72 -7.90 4.92
CA GLY A 153 15.32 -8.07 6.25
C GLY A 153 15.78 -9.50 6.50
N ARG A 154 17.02 -9.69 6.97
CA ARG A 154 17.54 -11.03 7.34
C ARG A 154 16.77 -11.60 8.55
N ARG A 155 16.58 -12.92 8.59
CA ARG A 155 16.15 -13.61 9.82
C ARG A 155 17.26 -13.44 10.87
N THR A 156 16.97 -12.84 12.02
CA THR A 156 17.85 -12.97 13.19
C THR A 156 17.85 -14.45 13.55
N ARG A 157 19.02 -15.10 13.51
CA ARG A 157 19.16 -16.45 14.03
C ARG A 157 19.08 -16.32 15.55
N THR A 158 17.96 -16.71 16.13
CA THR A 158 17.86 -17.06 17.55
C THR A 158 18.25 -18.51 17.71
#